data_AF-A0A2T6KPY3-F1
#
_entry.id   AF-A0A2T6KPY3-F1
#
_cell.length_a   1.000
_cell.length_b   1.000
_cell.length_c   1.000
_cell.angle_alpha   90.00
_cell.angle_beta   90.00
_cell.angle_gamma   90.00
#
_symmetry.space_group_name_H-M   'P 1'
#
loop_
_entity.id
_entity.type
_entity.pdbx_description
1 polymer ?
#
loop_
_entity_poly.entity_id
_entity_poly.type
_entity_poly.pdbx_seq_one_letter_code
_entity_poly.pdbx_strand_id
1 'polypeptide(L)' 'MAFQSDNSLISNSEVLAELGHMLLAPVRAIGNGLVYLAENNPRVQALNAVSAMTDAELAEKGMTREEALRNAVPHLM' A
#
# COMPACT_ATOMS: atom_id res chain seq x y z
N MET A 1 25.47 -17.84 -50.92
CA MET A 1 24.52 -18.03 -49.80
C MET A 1 25.26 -17.71 -48.52
N ALA A 2 25.07 -16.50 -47.98
CA ALA A 2 25.67 -16.11 -46.71
C ALA A 2 24.77 -16.63 -45.58
N PHE A 3 25.29 -17.51 -44.74
CA PHE A 3 24.67 -17.83 -43.45
C PHE A 3 24.74 -16.57 -42.60
N GLN A 4 23.71 -15.75 -42.68
CA GLN A 4 23.46 -14.70 -41.71
C GLN A 4 22.96 -15.42 -40.46
N SER A 5 23.89 -15.88 -39.62
CA SER A 5 23.49 -16.37 -38.30
C SER A 5 22.88 -15.17 -37.59
N ASP A 6 21.59 -15.28 -37.32
CA ASP A 6 20.82 -14.37 -36.48
C ASP A 6 21.34 -14.48 -35.05
N ASN A 7 22.56 -13.99 -34.87
CA ASN A 7 23.17 -13.72 -33.59
C ASN A 7 22.83 -12.27 -33.26
N SER A 8 21.54 -11.94 -33.26
CA SER A 8 21.02 -10.90 -32.38
C SER A 8 21.12 -11.47 -30.97
N LEU A 9 22.37 -11.43 -30.49
CA LEU A 9 22.81 -11.75 -29.15
C LEU A 9 21.69 -11.35 -28.20
N ILE A 10 21.15 -12.33 -27.47
CA ILE A 10 20.54 -12.08 -26.17
C ILE A 10 21.50 -11.11 -25.48
N SER A 11 21.14 -9.82 -25.42
CA SER A 11 22.09 -8.80 -25.00
C SER A 11 22.37 -9.08 -23.53
N ASN A 12 23.63 -9.14 -23.11
CA ASN A 12 23.95 -9.38 -21.70
C ASN A 12 23.21 -8.39 -20.78
N SER A 13 22.89 -7.19 -21.26
CA SER A 13 22.06 -6.21 -20.55
C SER A 13 20.60 -6.64 -20.35
N GLU A 14 20.04 -7.41 -21.29
CA GLU A 14 18.68 -7.94 -21.25
C GLU A 14 18.58 -9.11 -20.28
N VAL A 15 19.56 -10.02 -20.28
CA VAL A 15 19.66 -11.11 -19.28
C VAL A 15 19.87 -10.55 -17.88
N LEU A 16 20.73 -9.53 -17.72
CA LEU A 16 20.94 -8.88 -16.43
C LEU A 16 19.68 -8.14 -15.95
N ALA A 17 18.92 -7.53 -16.86
CA ALA A 17 17.64 -6.91 -16.53
C ALA A 17 16.59 -7.95 -16.13
N GLU A 18 16.52 -9.08 -16.84
CA GLU A 18 15.58 -10.17 -16.56
C GLU A 18 15.89 -10.89 -15.24
N LEU A 19 17.18 -11.16 -14.97
CA LEU A 19 17.66 -11.67 -13.68
C LEU A 19 17.40 -10.66 -12.55
N GLY A 20 17.69 -9.38 -12.78
CA GLY A 20 17.39 -8.32 -11.83
C GLY A 20 15.89 -8.22 -11.53
N HIS A 21 15.04 -8.38 -12.55
CA HIS A 21 13.59 -8.38 -12.38
C HIS A 21 13.10 -9.59 -11.58
N MET A 22 13.61 -10.79 -11.86
CA MET A 22 13.25 -12.00 -11.09
C MET A 22 13.67 -11.92 -9.61
N LEU A 23 14.84 -11.34 -9.33
CA LEU A 23 15.35 -11.21 -7.96
C LEU A 23 14.67 -10.07 -7.18
N LEU A 24 14.31 -8.97 -7.84
CA LEU A 24 13.66 -7.83 -7.21
C LEU A 24 12.14 -7.95 -7.12
N ALA A 25 11.51 -8.79 -7.96
CA ALA A 25 10.07 -9.06 -7.93
C ALA A 25 9.53 -9.44 -6.53
N PRO A 26 10.11 -10.41 -5.78
CA PRO A 26 9.60 -10.75 -4.45
C PRO A 26 9.77 -9.61 -3.45
N VAL A 27 10.87 -8.85 -3.52
CA VAL A 27 11.11 -7.70 -2.63
C VAL A 27 10.06 -6.60 -2.86
N ARG A 28 9.76 -6.29 -4.13
CA ARG A 28 8.69 -5.34 -4.48
C ARG A 28 7.32 -5.85 -4.05
N ALA A 29 7.04 -7.14 -4.21
CA ALA A 29 5.78 -7.74 -3.79
C ALA A 29 5.58 -7.66 -2.26
N ILE A 30 6.63 -7.94 -1.48
CA ILE A 30 6.61 -7.79 -0.01
C ILE A 30 6.41 -6.32 0.37
N GLY A 31 7.16 -5.40 -0.26
CA GLY A 31 7.01 -3.96 -0.01
C GLY A 31 5.58 -3.47 -0.27
N ASN A 32 5.01 -3.84 -1.42
CA ASN A 32 3.63 -3.50 -1.76
C ASN A 32 2.63 -4.17 -0.80
N GLY A 33 2.91 -5.39 -0.35
CA GLY A 33 2.10 -6.08 0.66
C GLY A 33 2.11 -5.36 2.01
N LEU A 34 3.26 -4.84 2.44
CA LEU A 34 3.37 -4.05 3.67
C LEU A 34 2.62 -2.71 3.53
N VAL A 35 2.72 -2.05 2.38
CA VAL A 35 1.94 -0.82 2.09
C VAL A 35 0.44 -1.13 2.13
N TYR A 36 0.00 -2.20 1.46
CA TYR A 36 -1.40 -2.62 1.48
C TYR A 36 -1.88 -2.93 2.91
N LEU A 37 -1.08 -3.63 3.72
CA LEU A 37 -1.41 -3.89 5.13
C LEU A 37 -1.48 -2.61 5.97
N ALA A 38 -0.62 -1.63 5.67
CA ALA A 38 -0.63 -0.34 6.35
C ALA A 38 -1.86 0.51 5.96
N GLU A 39 -2.23 0.53 4.69
CA GLU A 39 -3.44 1.21 4.18
C GLU A 39 -4.73 0.54 4.67
N ASN A 40 -4.72 -0.79 4.78
CA ASN A 40 -5.83 -1.56 5.33
C ASN A 40 -5.84 -1.58 6.86
N ASN A 41 -5.07 -0.73 7.52
CA ASN A 41 -5.11 -0.62 8.97
C ASN A 41 -6.49 -0.09 9.40
N PRO A 42 -7.34 -0.92 10.03
CA PRO A 42 -8.70 -0.53 10.40
C PRO A 42 -8.72 0.64 11.38
N ARG A 43 -7.63 0.87 12.13
CA ARG A 43 -7.49 2.01 13.03
C ARG A 43 -7.40 3.35 12.30
N VAL A 44 -6.66 3.41 11.19
CA VAL A 44 -6.52 4.62 10.38
C VAL A 44 -7.84 4.93 9.67
N GLN A 45 -8.52 3.90 9.18
CA GLN A 45 -9.85 4.07 8.58
C GLN A 45 -10.89 4.53 9.60
N ALA A 46 -10.90 3.97 10.82
CA ALA A 46 -11.80 4.39 11.88
C ALA A 46 -11.54 5.86 12.31
N LEU A 47 -10.27 6.25 12.41
CA LEU A 47 -9.90 7.65 12.70
C LEU A 47 -10.34 8.60 11.58
N ASN A 48 -10.12 8.22 10.32
CA ASN A 48 -10.56 9.03 9.17
C ASN A 48 -12.08 9.12 9.11
N ALA A 49 -12.80 8.04 9.40
CA ALA A 49 -14.26 8.04 9.45
C ALA A 49 -14.80 9.00 10.51
N VAL A 50 -14.25 8.96 11.74
CA VAL A 50 -14.62 9.93 12.79
C VAL A 50 -14.18 11.35 12.42
N SER A 51 -13.02 11.50 11.78
CA SER A 51 -12.52 12.81 11.36
C SER A 51 -13.39 13.45 10.27
N ALA A 52 -13.95 12.65 9.37
CA ALA A 52 -14.83 13.09 8.30
C ALA A 52 -16.25 13.46 8.77
N MET A 53 -16.68 12.98 9.95
CA MET A 53 -17.96 13.37 10.53
C MET A 53 -17.90 14.81 11.04
N THR A 54 -18.93 15.59 10.77
CA THR A 54 -19.08 16.95 11.29
C THR A 54 -19.56 16.93 12.74
N ASP A 55 -19.32 18.02 13.48
CA ASP A 55 -19.74 18.11 14.88
C ASP A 55 -21.27 18.09 15.05
N ALA A 56 -22.02 18.55 14.02
CA ALA A 56 -23.47 18.45 13.99
C ALA A 56 -23.95 16.99 13.90
N GLU A 57 -23.31 16.18 13.06
CA GLU A 57 -23.63 14.74 12.91
C GLU A 57 -23.23 13.93 14.15
N LEU A 58 -22.15 14.33 14.82
CA LEU A 58 -21.76 13.77 16.12
C LEU A 58 -22.78 14.11 17.20
N ALA A 59 -23.26 15.36 17.23
CA ALA A 59 -24.29 15.81 18.15
C ALA A 59 -25.64 15.12 17.92
N GLU A 60 -26.05 14.86 16.67
CA GLU A 60 -27.24 14.06 16.34
C GLU A 60 -27.14 12.62 16.86
N LYS A 61 -25.93 12.07 16.89
CA LYS A 61 -25.65 10.75 17.47
C LYS A 61 -25.50 10.78 18.99
N GLY A 62 -25.61 11.94 19.62
CA GLY A 62 -25.44 12.13 21.07
C GLY A 62 -24.01 11.92 21.54
N MET A 63 -23.02 12.05 20.65
CA MET A 63 -21.61 11.75 20.92
C MET A 63 -20.79 13.04 20.89
N THR A 64 -19.83 13.16 21.79
CA THR A 64 -18.81 14.23 21.70
C THR A 64 -17.67 13.81 20.77
N ARG A 65 -16.97 14.78 20.18
CA ARG A 65 -15.79 14.53 19.30
C ARG A 65 -14.77 13.62 19.98
N GLU A 66 -14.49 13.90 21.25
CA GLU A 66 -13.50 13.19 22.06
C GLU A 66 -13.93 11.75 22.35
N GLU A 67 -15.23 11.52 22.58
CA GLU A 67 -15.79 10.19 22.81
C GLU A 67 -15.82 9.35 21.53
N ALA A 68 -16.13 9.96 20.38
CA ALA A 68 -16.05 9.31 19.08
C ALA A 68 -14.61 8.89 18.75
N LEU A 69 -13.62 9.75 19.03
CA LEU A 69 -12.20 9.44 18.85
C LEU A 69 -11.73 8.32 19.79
N ARG A 70 -12.16 8.34 21.07
CA ARG A 70 -11.83 7.29 22.05
C ARG A 70 -12.38 5.92 21.64
N ASN A 71 -13.59 5.89 21.09
CA ASN A 71 -14.20 4.65 20.62
C ASN A 71 -13.57 4.14 19.32
N ALA A 72 -13.16 5.03 18.41
CA ALA A 72 -12.50 4.65 17.16
C ALA A 72 -11.05 4.22 17.36
N VAL A 73 -10.33 4.82 18.33
CA VAL A 73 -8.93 4.50 18.64
C VAL A 73 -8.72 4.39 20.15
N PRO A 74 -9.00 3.23 20.77
CA PRO A 74 -9.06 3.07 22.23
C PRO A 74 -7.72 3.17 22.99
N HIS A 75 -6.60 3.45 22.31
CA HIS A 75 -5.25 3.47 22.91
C HIS A 75 -4.53 4.82 22.76
N LEU A 76 -5.21 5.87 22.28
CA LEU A 76 -4.58 7.13 21.88
C LEU A 76 -4.54 8.19 23.00
N MET A 77 -4.55 7.77 24.28
CA MET A 77 -4.32 8.63 25.45
C MET A 77 -3.50 7.91 26.51
#